data_AF-A0A7S3Y0I2-F1
#
_entry.id   AF-A0A7S3Y0I2-F1
#
_cell.length_a   1.000
_cell.length_b   1.000
_cell.length_c   1.000
_cell.angle_alpha   90.00
_cell.angle_beta   90.00
_cell.angle_gamma   90.00
#
_symmetry.space_group_name_H-M   'P 1'
#
loop_
_entity.id
_entity.type
_entity.pdbx_description
1 polymer ?
#
loop_
_entity_poly.entity_id
_entity_poly.type
_entity_poly.pdbx_seq_one_letter_code
_entity_poly.pdbx_strand_id
1 'polypeptide(L)'
;PGSAEYEAMADLGAGELGACCFVLVAGGLGERLGYSGIKLGLPTESVTSCTYLELFVRQILALQRRGGDSGSSEPPPLAIMVSEDTEKGTRALVEMLCRKVGAPGDWIQILRQEKVPALADPAAHMALQEGSPYRLETKPHGHGDVHALLHTSGLARQWRYQGKEWVVLAQDTNGLAFLTLPAVLGVSRSLG
;
A
#
# COMPACT_ATOMS: atom_id res chain seq x y z
N PRO A 1 17.71 6.60 14.42
CA PRO A 1 18.17 5.21 14.66
C PRO A 1 19.45 5.20 15.49
N GLY A 2 19.49 4.41 16.58
CA GLY A 2 20.67 4.29 17.44
C GLY A 2 20.83 5.35 18.54
N SER A 3 19.81 6.16 18.81
CA SER A 3 19.74 7.00 20.02
C SER A 3 18.83 6.33 21.06
N ALA A 4 19.04 6.61 22.35
CA ALA A 4 18.19 6.07 23.42
C ALA A 4 16.71 6.44 23.25
N GLU A 5 16.43 7.67 22.77
CA GLU A 5 15.07 8.12 22.45
C GLU A 5 14.45 7.30 21.32
N TYR A 6 15.22 7.00 20.26
CA TYR A 6 14.74 6.17 19.16
C TYR A 6 14.41 4.76 19.63
N GLU A 7 15.29 4.13 20.43
CA GLU A 7 15.05 2.78 20.96
C GLU A 7 13.82 2.77 21.88
N ALA A 8 13.66 3.77 22.75
CA ALA A 8 12.49 3.88 23.61
C ALA A 8 11.17 3.98 22.82
N MET A 9 11.14 4.76 21.74
CA MET A 9 9.96 4.83 20.86
C MET A 9 9.77 3.54 20.07
N ALA A 10 10.85 2.91 19.61
CA ALA A 10 10.77 1.64 18.88
C ALA A 10 10.19 0.52 19.76
N ASP A 11 10.61 0.44 21.03
CA ASP A 11 10.10 -0.51 22.01
C ASP A 11 8.61 -0.26 22.32
N LEU A 12 8.23 1.01 22.52
CA LEU A 12 6.83 1.37 22.72
C LEU A 12 5.95 0.95 21.53
N GLY A 13 6.37 1.29 20.31
CA GLY A 13 5.58 0.97 19.12
C GLY A 13 5.65 -0.49 18.68
N ALA A 14 6.59 -1.30 19.20
CA ALA A 14 6.63 -2.74 18.94
C ALA A 14 5.33 -3.43 19.42
N GLY A 15 4.78 -3.00 20.56
CA GLY A 15 3.50 -3.49 21.09
C GLY A 15 2.29 -3.11 20.24
N GLU A 16 2.41 -2.10 19.38
CA GLU A 16 1.33 -1.57 18.55
C GLU A 16 1.24 -2.26 17.17
N LEU A 17 2.25 -3.04 16.79
CA LEU A 17 2.35 -3.69 15.47
C LEU A 17 1.16 -4.63 15.17
N GLY A 18 0.61 -5.29 16.19
CA GLY A 18 -0.58 -6.15 16.04
C GLY A 18 -1.86 -5.39 15.66
N ALA A 19 -1.93 -4.10 16.00
CA ALA A 19 -3.04 -3.22 15.68
C ALA A 19 -2.88 -2.51 14.33
N CYS A 20 -1.81 -2.79 13.57
CA CYS A 20 -1.59 -2.21 12.25
C CYS A 20 -2.37 -2.90 11.12
N CYS A 21 -2.73 -2.09 10.14
CA CYS A 21 -3.13 -2.49 8.79
C CYS A 21 -2.34 -1.63 7.80
N PHE A 22 -2.11 -2.18 6.61
CA PHE A 22 -1.18 -1.61 5.63
C PHE A 22 -1.91 -1.23 4.35
N VAL A 23 -1.49 -0.15 3.72
CA VAL A 23 -1.97 0.25 2.40
C VAL A 23 -0.79 0.60 1.51
N LEU A 24 -0.66 -0.10 0.40
CA LEU A 24 0.29 0.23 -0.66
C LEU A 24 -0.44 1.03 -1.74
N VAL A 25 0.05 2.24 -2.00
CA VAL A 25 -0.43 3.07 -3.11
C VAL A 25 0.39 2.74 -4.35
N ALA A 26 -0.22 2.00 -5.27
CA ALA A 26 0.42 1.38 -6.44
C ALA A 26 -0.32 1.67 -7.75
N GLY A 27 -0.74 2.92 -7.96
CA GLY A 27 -1.46 3.33 -9.18
C GLY A 27 -0.58 3.60 -10.41
N GLY A 28 0.75 3.61 -10.25
CA GLY A 28 1.68 4.06 -11.29
C GLY A 28 2.35 2.93 -12.07
N LEU A 29 2.53 3.15 -13.38
CA LEU A 29 3.39 2.31 -14.22
C LEU A 29 4.87 2.68 -14.07
N GLY A 30 5.75 1.73 -14.42
CA GLY A 30 7.21 1.87 -14.37
C GLY A 30 7.83 2.62 -15.54
N GLU A 31 7.05 3.32 -16.37
CA GLU A 31 7.51 3.88 -17.66
C GLU A 31 8.70 4.83 -17.52
N ARG A 32 8.71 5.69 -16.50
CA ARG A 32 9.85 6.60 -16.23
C ARG A 32 11.13 5.86 -15.85
N LEU A 33 11.02 4.60 -15.46
CA LEU A 33 12.12 3.71 -15.11
C LEU A 33 12.52 2.80 -16.29
N GLY A 34 11.91 2.97 -17.47
CA GLY A 34 12.10 2.08 -18.61
C GLY A 34 11.52 0.69 -18.40
N TYR A 35 10.58 0.53 -17.46
CA TYR A 35 9.97 -0.75 -17.12
C TYR A 35 8.52 -0.80 -17.60
N SER A 36 8.19 -1.79 -18.43
CA SER A 36 6.88 -1.94 -19.07
C SER A 36 5.82 -2.61 -18.18
N GLY A 37 6.19 -3.00 -16.96
CA GLY A 37 5.27 -3.60 -16.00
C GLY A 37 4.81 -2.65 -14.89
N ILE A 38 4.07 -3.22 -13.94
CA ILE A 38 3.67 -2.52 -12.71
C ILE A 38 4.88 -2.32 -11.79
N LYS A 39 5.00 -1.17 -11.14
CA LYS A 39 6.16 -0.87 -10.28
C LYS A 39 6.37 -1.89 -9.16
N LEU A 40 5.29 -2.44 -8.62
CA LEU A 40 5.37 -3.49 -7.60
C LEU A 40 6.10 -4.77 -8.06
N GLY A 41 6.17 -5.00 -9.38
CA GLY A 41 6.91 -6.10 -9.99
C GLY A 41 8.39 -5.81 -10.27
N LEU A 42 8.85 -4.57 -10.04
CA LEU A 42 10.27 -4.24 -10.17
C LEU A 42 11.10 -4.98 -9.11
N PRO A 43 12.26 -5.54 -9.49
CA PRO A 43 13.19 -6.10 -8.53
C PRO A 43 13.82 -4.96 -7.69
N THR A 44 13.91 -5.18 -6.37
CA THR A 44 14.57 -4.25 -5.45
C THR A 44 16.08 -4.40 -5.44
N GLU A 45 16.58 -5.54 -5.93
CA GLU A 45 17.99 -5.91 -6.01
C GLU A 45 18.19 -7.01 -7.08
N SER A 46 19.42 -7.23 -7.53
CA SER A 46 19.71 -8.12 -8.68
C SER A 46 20.06 -9.56 -8.31
N VAL A 47 20.38 -9.86 -7.05
CA VAL A 47 20.84 -11.18 -6.58
C VAL A 47 19.68 -12.16 -6.50
N THR A 48 18.57 -11.79 -5.85
CA THR A 48 17.39 -12.64 -5.72
C THR A 48 16.24 -12.20 -6.63
N SER A 49 16.36 -11.02 -7.24
CA SER A 49 15.29 -10.38 -8.01
C SER A 49 14.00 -10.26 -7.20
N CYS A 50 14.12 -10.04 -5.87
CA CYS A 50 13.00 -9.85 -4.98
C CYS A 50 12.18 -8.64 -5.45
N THR A 51 10.90 -8.82 -5.73
CA THR A 51 10.05 -7.71 -6.20
C THR A 51 9.71 -6.77 -5.04
N TYR A 52 9.33 -5.53 -5.33
CA TYR A 52 8.83 -4.61 -4.30
C TYR A 52 7.65 -5.20 -3.51
N LEU A 53 6.68 -5.85 -4.19
CA LEU A 53 5.57 -6.48 -3.48
C LEU A 53 6.06 -7.60 -2.55
N GLU A 54 6.99 -8.44 -3.01
CA GLU A 54 7.58 -9.48 -2.18
C GLU A 54 8.30 -8.89 -0.97
N LEU A 55 9.09 -7.83 -1.16
CA LEU A 55 9.79 -7.14 -0.07
C LEU A 55 8.79 -6.62 0.97
N PHE A 56 7.74 -5.92 0.56
CA PHE A 56 6.73 -5.38 1.47
C PHE A 56 6.01 -6.49 2.25
N VAL A 57 5.57 -7.54 1.57
CA VAL A 57 4.90 -8.68 2.25
C VAL A 57 5.84 -9.35 3.25
N ARG A 58 7.11 -9.56 2.89
CA ARG A 58 8.10 -10.13 3.82
C ARG A 58 8.33 -9.22 5.03
N GLN A 59 8.38 -7.91 4.83
CA GLN A 59 8.50 -6.94 5.91
C GLN A 59 7.28 -6.96 6.83
N ILE A 60 6.05 -6.95 6.27
CA ILE A 60 4.80 -6.99 7.05
C ILE A 60 4.72 -8.27 7.90
N LEU A 61 5.00 -9.43 7.30
CA LEU A 61 5.02 -10.70 8.02
C LEU A 61 6.13 -10.76 9.09
N ALA A 62 7.29 -10.14 8.83
CA ALA A 62 8.36 -10.06 9.82
C ALA A 62 8.00 -9.13 10.98
N LEU A 63 7.31 -8.02 10.72
CA LEU A 63 6.81 -7.09 11.73
C LEU A 63 5.77 -7.76 12.64
N GLN A 64 4.86 -8.56 12.07
CA GLN A 64 3.94 -9.38 12.86
C GLN A 64 4.69 -10.27 13.86
N ARG A 65 5.71 -11.01 13.40
CA ARG A 65 6.51 -11.88 14.27
C ARG A 65 7.25 -11.12 15.38
N ARG A 66 7.65 -9.88 15.12
CA ARG A 66 8.33 -9.01 16.08
C ARG A 66 7.39 -8.43 17.13
N GLY A 67 6.13 -8.16 16.78
CA GLY A 67 5.11 -7.63 17.69
C GLY A 67 4.61 -8.63 18.76
N GLY A 68 5.11 -9.86 18.74
CA GLY A 68 4.69 -10.93 19.65
C GLY A 68 3.44 -11.68 19.18
N ASP A 69 3.14 -12.81 19.82
CA ASP A 69 1.91 -13.58 19.57
C ASP A 69 0.71 -12.74 20.00
N SER A 70 0.11 -12.03 19.05
CA SER A 70 -1.18 -11.34 19.22
C SER A 70 -2.35 -12.33 19.34
N GLY A 71 -2.08 -13.63 19.50
CA GLY A 71 -3.06 -14.72 19.51
C GLY A 71 -3.65 -15.02 18.12
N SER A 72 -3.30 -14.25 17.10
CA SER A 72 -3.74 -14.46 15.72
C SER A 72 -2.60 -14.95 14.83
N SER A 73 -2.82 -16.12 14.23
CA SER A 73 -1.97 -16.68 13.18
C SER A 73 -2.16 -15.97 11.83
N GLU A 74 -3.16 -15.10 11.72
CA GLU A 74 -3.49 -14.42 10.46
C GLU A 74 -2.54 -13.26 10.17
N PRO A 75 -2.12 -13.07 8.91
CA PRO A 75 -1.26 -11.96 8.53
C PRO A 75 -1.96 -10.60 8.71
N PRO A 76 -1.21 -9.50 8.99
CA PRO A 76 -1.79 -8.17 9.09
C PRO A 76 -2.48 -7.77 7.78
N PRO A 77 -3.70 -7.20 7.82
CA PRO A 77 -4.42 -6.83 6.61
C PRO A 77 -3.62 -5.85 5.74
N LEU A 78 -3.63 -6.10 4.43
CA LEU A 78 -2.96 -5.29 3.43
C LEU A 78 -3.96 -4.89 2.33
N ALA A 79 -4.10 -3.59 2.07
CA ALA A 79 -4.75 -3.09 0.87
C ALA A 79 -3.73 -2.63 -0.17
N ILE A 80 -4.01 -2.83 -1.44
CA ILE A 80 -3.21 -2.31 -2.55
C ILE A 80 -4.12 -1.47 -3.42
N MET A 81 -3.89 -0.15 -3.44
CA MET A 81 -4.58 0.75 -4.34
C MET A 81 -3.94 0.70 -5.72
N VAL A 82 -4.73 0.38 -6.74
CA VAL A 82 -4.29 0.20 -8.13
C VAL A 82 -5.04 1.15 -9.06
N SER A 83 -4.46 1.48 -10.21
CA SER A 83 -5.18 2.02 -11.36
C SER A 83 -5.72 0.92 -12.26
N GLU A 84 -6.64 1.27 -13.16
CA GLU A 84 -7.12 0.39 -14.24
C GLU A 84 -5.97 -0.32 -14.98
N ASP A 85 -4.90 0.40 -15.30
CA ASP A 85 -3.76 -0.12 -16.05
C ASP A 85 -2.89 -1.10 -15.23
N THR A 86 -2.88 -0.96 -13.91
CA THR A 86 -2.06 -1.78 -13.00
C THR A 86 -2.81 -2.96 -12.38
N GLU A 87 -4.14 -2.96 -12.38
CA GLU A 87 -4.96 -3.92 -11.64
C GLU A 87 -4.66 -5.38 -12.02
N LYS A 88 -4.72 -5.68 -13.32
CA LYS A 88 -4.51 -7.04 -13.83
C LYS A 88 -3.13 -7.59 -13.46
N GLY A 89 -2.10 -6.76 -13.61
CA GLY A 89 -0.73 -7.11 -13.25
C GLY A 89 -0.58 -7.36 -11.75
N THR A 90 -1.21 -6.51 -10.93
CA THR A 90 -1.12 -6.60 -9.48
C THR A 90 -1.81 -7.85 -8.96
N ARG A 91 -3.00 -8.18 -9.48
CA ARG A 91 -3.71 -9.43 -9.16
C ARG A 91 -2.85 -10.67 -9.43
N ALA A 92 -2.24 -10.74 -10.61
CA ALA A 92 -1.37 -11.86 -10.99
C ALA A 92 -0.14 -11.96 -10.06
N LEU A 93 0.48 -10.82 -9.72
CA LEU A 93 1.65 -10.79 -8.83
C LEU A 93 1.29 -11.19 -7.39
N VAL A 94 0.15 -10.72 -6.87
CA VAL A 94 -0.39 -11.11 -5.55
C VAL A 94 -0.65 -12.62 -5.50
N GLU A 95 -1.27 -13.17 -6.53
CA GLU A 95 -1.58 -14.61 -6.60
C GLU A 95 -0.30 -15.46 -6.59
N MET A 96 0.70 -15.09 -7.39
CA MET A 96 2.01 -15.76 -7.39
C MET A 96 2.69 -15.67 -6.02
N LEU A 97 2.63 -14.49 -5.39
CA LEU A 97 3.25 -14.26 -4.09
C LEU A 97 2.57 -15.06 -2.99
N CYS A 98 1.24 -15.07 -2.91
CA CYS A 98 0.49 -15.84 -1.91
C CYS A 98 0.83 -17.33 -1.98
N ARG A 99 0.96 -17.90 -3.20
CA ARG A 99 1.44 -19.28 -3.39
C ARG A 99 2.87 -19.48 -2.88
N LYS A 100 3.76 -18.52 -3.11
CA LYS A 100 5.18 -18.57 -2.68
C LYS A 100 5.32 -18.50 -1.16
N VAL A 101 4.51 -17.67 -0.48
CA VAL A 101 4.60 -17.47 0.98
C VAL A 101 3.69 -18.41 1.78
N GLY A 102 2.77 -19.12 1.14
CA GLY A 102 1.81 -20.00 1.82
C GLY A 102 0.78 -19.24 2.66
N ALA A 103 0.49 -17.99 2.31
CA ALA A 103 -0.51 -17.16 2.99
C ALA A 103 -1.86 -17.26 2.24
N PRO A 104 -2.99 -17.08 2.94
CA PRO A 104 -4.29 -17.03 2.27
C PRO A 104 -4.34 -15.85 1.28
N GLY A 105 -5.29 -15.83 0.34
CA GLY A 105 -5.36 -14.76 -0.67
C GLY A 105 -6.17 -13.54 -0.24
N ASP A 106 -6.95 -13.67 0.82
CA ASP A 106 -7.99 -12.72 1.26
C ASP A 106 -7.48 -11.60 2.17
N TRP A 107 -6.33 -11.78 2.83
CA TRP A 107 -5.69 -10.74 3.63
C TRP A 107 -5.11 -9.58 2.78
N ILE A 108 -4.93 -9.80 1.47
CA ILE A 108 -4.56 -8.76 0.51
C ILE A 108 -5.80 -8.35 -0.29
N GLN A 109 -6.26 -7.12 -0.09
CA GLN A 109 -7.38 -6.54 -0.82
C GLN A 109 -6.91 -5.55 -1.88
N ILE A 110 -7.46 -5.63 -3.09
CA ILE A 110 -7.12 -4.71 -4.18
C ILE A 110 -8.25 -3.69 -4.33
N LEU A 111 -7.90 -2.41 -4.19
CA LEU A 111 -8.80 -1.27 -4.32
C LEU A 111 -8.46 -0.53 -5.61
N ARG A 112 -9.41 -0.43 -6.54
CA ARG A 112 -9.18 0.25 -7.82
C ARG A 112 -9.56 1.72 -7.69
N GLN A 113 -8.62 2.63 -7.94
CA GLN A 113 -8.88 4.06 -8.02
C GLN A 113 -9.61 4.41 -9.32
N GLU A 114 -10.50 5.39 -9.26
CA GLU A 114 -11.19 5.90 -10.44
C GLU A 114 -10.34 6.96 -11.15
N LYS A 115 -10.72 7.25 -12.41
CA LYS A 115 -10.16 8.37 -13.16
C LYS A 115 -11.08 9.58 -13.00
N VAL A 116 -10.49 10.77 -13.03
CA VAL A 116 -11.21 12.05 -12.98
C VAL A 116 -11.06 12.80 -14.31
N PRO A 117 -12.05 13.61 -14.72
CA PRO A 117 -11.93 14.46 -15.89
C PRO A 117 -10.71 15.38 -15.80
N ALA A 118 -9.91 15.43 -16.85
CA ALA A 118 -8.84 16.41 -16.98
C ALA A 118 -9.43 17.79 -17.31
N LEU A 119 -8.81 18.86 -16.79
CA LEU A 119 -9.18 20.23 -17.14
C LEU A 119 -8.30 20.71 -18.30
N ALA A 120 -8.94 21.30 -19.31
CA ALA A 120 -8.27 21.82 -20.50
C ALA A 120 -7.61 23.19 -20.24
N ASP A 121 -8.20 23.99 -19.36
CA ASP A 121 -7.79 25.37 -19.11
C ASP A 121 -8.15 25.85 -17.68
N PRO A 122 -7.66 27.03 -17.26
CA PRO A 122 -7.96 27.61 -15.94
C PRO A 122 -9.43 27.97 -15.70
N ALA A 123 -10.28 27.99 -16.73
CA ALA A 123 -11.73 28.19 -16.58
C ALA A 123 -12.46 26.88 -16.26
N ALA A 124 -11.71 25.78 -16.06
CA ALA A 124 -12.21 24.46 -15.71
C ALA A 124 -13.10 23.79 -16.77
N HIS A 125 -12.87 24.09 -18.05
CA HIS A 125 -13.46 23.29 -19.12
C HIS A 125 -12.89 21.86 -19.08
N MET A 126 -13.77 20.86 -19.26
CA MET A 126 -13.31 19.47 -19.34
C MET A 126 -12.58 19.22 -20.66
N ALA A 127 -11.41 18.59 -20.58
CA ALA A 127 -10.67 18.17 -21.75
C ALA A 127 -11.37 17.01 -22.45
N LEU A 128 -11.36 17.04 -23.78
CA LEU A 128 -11.87 15.97 -24.63
C LEU A 128 -10.71 15.16 -25.19
N GLN A 129 -10.93 13.87 -25.39
CA GLN A 129 -9.95 13.00 -26.03
C GLN A 129 -9.79 13.42 -27.50
N GLU A 130 -8.55 13.45 -27.99
CA GLU A 130 -8.26 13.81 -29.38
C GLU A 130 -9.01 12.88 -30.35
N GLY A 131 -9.71 13.48 -31.32
CA GLY A 131 -10.53 12.76 -32.29
C GLY A 131 -11.88 12.23 -31.79
N SER A 132 -12.29 12.54 -30.54
CA SER A 132 -13.59 12.10 -29.99
C SER A 132 -14.33 13.22 -29.23
N PRO A 133 -15.27 13.94 -29.88
CA PRO A 133 -15.96 15.09 -29.26
C PRO A 133 -16.91 14.71 -28.12
N TYR A 134 -17.14 13.41 -27.89
CA TYR A 134 -18.06 12.88 -26.87
C TYR A 134 -17.34 12.08 -25.78
N ARG A 135 -16.00 12.07 -25.75
CA ARG A 135 -15.22 11.38 -24.71
C ARG A 135 -14.36 12.37 -23.96
N LEU A 136 -14.49 12.34 -22.64
CA LEU A 136 -13.63 13.12 -21.76
C LEU A 136 -12.25 12.49 -21.69
N GLU A 137 -11.22 13.33 -21.75
CA GLU A 137 -9.88 12.97 -21.32
C GLU A 137 -9.89 12.83 -19.80
N THR A 138 -9.32 11.75 -19.28
CA THR A 138 -9.33 11.46 -17.85
C THR A 138 -7.94 11.16 -17.34
N LYS A 139 -7.69 11.50 -16.07
CA LYS A 139 -6.41 11.25 -15.39
C LYS A 139 -6.66 10.52 -14.08
N PRO A 140 -5.67 9.80 -13.54
CA PRO A 140 -5.75 9.24 -12.20
C PRO A 140 -6.10 10.32 -11.16
N HIS A 141 -6.97 9.98 -10.21
CA HIS A 141 -7.40 10.88 -9.12
C HIS A 141 -6.26 11.26 -8.14
N GLY A 142 -5.09 10.64 -8.29
CA GLY A 142 -3.93 10.83 -7.43
C GLY A 142 -4.00 9.97 -6.17
N HIS A 143 -2.91 9.94 -5.40
CA HIS A 143 -2.79 9.01 -4.28
C HIS A 143 -3.76 9.31 -3.11
N GLY A 144 -4.34 10.50 -3.05
CA GLY A 144 -5.29 10.90 -2.01
C GLY A 144 -6.64 10.16 -2.08
N ASP A 145 -6.97 9.58 -3.23
CA ASP A 145 -8.22 8.81 -3.43
C ASP A 145 -8.30 7.58 -2.51
N VAL A 146 -7.15 7.12 -2.00
CA VAL A 146 -7.05 6.02 -1.05
C VAL A 146 -7.99 6.17 0.15
N HIS A 147 -8.18 7.39 0.66
CA HIS A 147 -9.07 7.63 1.81
C HIS A 147 -10.54 7.41 1.45
N ALA A 148 -10.95 7.91 0.29
CA ALA A 148 -12.31 7.71 -0.21
C ALA A 148 -12.56 6.21 -0.49
N LEU A 149 -11.62 5.53 -1.15
CA LEU A 149 -11.70 4.09 -1.43
C LEU A 149 -11.78 3.24 -0.17
N LEU A 150 -10.97 3.52 0.85
CA LEU A 150 -11.03 2.81 2.13
C LEU A 150 -12.38 2.98 2.83
N HIS A 151 -12.99 4.17 2.72
CA HIS A 151 -14.30 4.45 3.29
C HIS A 151 -15.43 3.78 2.49
N THR A 152 -15.47 3.98 1.17
CA THR A 152 -16.58 3.51 0.30
C THR A 152 -16.57 2.00 0.10
N SER A 153 -15.41 1.35 0.10
CA SER A 153 -15.31 -0.11 0.11
C SER A 153 -15.76 -0.75 1.42
N GLY A 154 -15.88 0.03 2.50
CA GLY A 154 -16.14 -0.47 3.85
C GLY A 154 -14.91 -1.05 4.55
N LEU A 155 -13.73 -1.05 3.91
CA LEU A 155 -12.52 -1.66 4.46
C LEU A 155 -12.04 -0.99 5.74
N ALA A 156 -12.08 0.34 5.82
CA ALA A 156 -11.76 1.06 7.05
C ALA A 156 -12.67 0.63 8.22
N ARG A 157 -13.97 0.42 7.95
CA ARG A 157 -14.94 -0.06 8.94
C ARG A 157 -14.64 -1.49 9.35
N GLN A 158 -14.31 -2.36 8.39
CA GLN A 158 -13.93 -3.74 8.66
C GLN A 158 -12.68 -3.81 9.56
N TRP A 159 -11.62 -3.08 9.23
CA TRP A 159 -10.40 -3.03 10.04
C TRP A 159 -10.66 -2.49 11.44
N ARG A 160 -11.51 -1.47 11.57
CA ARG A 160 -11.92 -0.98 12.89
C ARG A 160 -12.63 -2.05 13.71
N TYR A 161 -13.53 -2.84 13.10
CA TYR A 161 -14.21 -3.96 13.75
C TYR A 161 -13.23 -5.08 14.14
N GLN A 162 -12.17 -5.29 13.36
CA GLN A 162 -11.07 -6.20 13.66
C GLN A 162 -10.09 -5.66 14.72
N GLY A 163 -10.38 -4.53 15.35
CA GLY A 163 -9.53 -3.95 16.40
C GLY A 163 -8.25 -3.29 15.88
N LYS A 164 -8.18 -2.97 14.58
CA LYS A 164 -7.05 -2.20 14.03
C LYS A 164 -7.17 -0.73 14.41
N GLU A 165 -6.04 -0.14 14.78
CA GLU A 165 -5.92 1.26 15.23
C GLU A 165 -5.06 2.08 14.27
N TRP A 166 -4.04 1.45 13.67
CA TRP A 166 -3.04 2.15 12.87
C TRP A 166 -3.14 1.77 11.39
N VAL A 167 -3.37 2.76 10.53
CA VAL A 167 -3.31 2.60 9.06
C VAL A 167 -1.97 3.12 8.57
N VAL A 168 -1.12 2.23 8.04
CA VAL A 168 0.20 2.57 7.51
C VAL A 168 0.11 2.72 5.99
N LEU A 169 0.19 3.95 5.50
CA LEU A 169 0.21 4.26 4.07
C LEU A 169 1.65 4.28 3.54
N ALA A 170 1.94 3.53 2.48
CA ALA A 170 3.26 3.52 1.83
C ALA A 170 3.14 3.56 0.30
N GLN A 171 4.17 4.13 -0.35
CA GLN A 171 4.27 4.20 -1.81
C GLN A 171 4.92 2.94 -2.37
N ASP A 172 4.48 2.52 -3.56
CA ASP A 172 4.85 1.27 -4.24
C ASP A 172 6.35 1.04 -4.53
N THR A 173 7.19 2.08 -4.48
CA THR A 173 8.64 1.98 -4.74
C THR A 173 9.52 2.47 -3.59
N ASN A 174 9.01 2.58 -2.36
CA ASN A 174 9.84 2.89 -1.18
C ASN A 174 10.13 1.63 -0.37
N GLY A 175 11.18 0.89 -0.74
CA GLY A 175 11.53 -0.39 -0.09
C GLY A 175 11.98 -0.26 1.38
N LEU A 176 12.24 0.96 1.84
CA LEU A 176 12.67 1.24 3.22
C LEU A 176 11.50 1.69 4.12
N ALA A 177 10.28 1.80 3.57
CA ALA A 177 9.13 2.43 4.24
C ALA A 177 8.82 1.87 5.64
N PHE A 178 9.09 0.59 5.88
CA PHE A 178 8.72 -0.09 7.12
C PHE A 178 9.87 -0.26 8.13
N LEU A 179 11.09 0.18 7.79
CA LEU A 179 12.26 -0.01 8.67
C LEU A 179 12.13 0.74 10.00
N THR A 180 11.59 1.95 9.97
CA THR A 180 11.42 2.82 11.15
C THR A 180 10.01 2.74 11.73
N LEU A 181 9.17 1.84 11.23
CA LEU A 181 7.75 1.79 11.59
C LEU A 181 7.52 1.64 13.11
N PRO A 182 8.23 0.77 13.86
CA PRO A 182 8.04 0.69 15.30
C PRO A 182 8.27 2.03 16.01
N ALA A 183 9.33 2.77 15.66
CA ALA A 183 9.59 4.08 16.26
C ALA A 183 8.50 5.11 15.89
N VAL A 184 8.02 5.09 14.65
CA VAL A 184 6.91 5.95 14.21
C VAL A 184 5.64 5.66 15.01
N LEU A 185 5.30 4.39 15.21
CA LEU A 185 4.15 3.97 16.00
C LEU A 185 4.30 4.37 17.46
N GLY A 186 5.50 4.24 18.05
CA GLY A 186 5.75 4.69 19.42
C GLY A 186 5.52 6.17 19.59
N VAL A 187 6.01 6.99 18.66
CA VAL A 187 5.73 8.43 18.66
C VAL A 187 4.22 8.69 18.56
N SER A 188 3.53 8.08 17.60
CA SER A 188 2.07 8.24 17.47
C SER A 188 1.35 7.85 18.75
N ARG A 189 1.68 6.68 19.33
CA ARG A 189 1.09 6.20 20.58
C ARG A 189 1.36 7.13 21.76
N SER A 190 2.52 7.76 21.81
CA SER A 190 2.88 8.72 22.86
C SER A 190 2.09 10.03 22.77
N LEU A 191 1.60 10.38 21.58
CA LEU A 191 0.87 11.63 21.31
C LEU A 191 -0.66 11.46 21.36
N GLY A 192 -1.17 10.23 21.24
CA GLY A 192 -2.60 9.91 21.22
C GLY A 192 -3.18 9.84 19.81
#